data_AF-A0A6A4HFR7-F1
#
_entry.id   AF-A0A6A4HFR7-F1
#
_cell.length_a   1.000
_cell.length_b   1.000
_cell.length_c   1.000
_cell.angle_alpha   90.00
_cell.angle_beta   90.00
_cell.angle_gamma   90.00
#
_symmetry.space_group_name_H-M   'P 1'
#
loop_
_entity.id
_entity.type
_entity.pdbx_description
1 polymer ?
#
loop_
_entity_poly.entity_id
_entity_poly.type
_entity_poly.pdbx_seq_one_letter_code
_entity_poly.pdbx_strand_id
1 'polypeptide(L)'
;IINLPTLLLPRWHETVANTEFKNHVLPRDVATHWNSTYNMLSAFIKMKSAVVDFLDCASNGFADYALSSEEWEAIGDLVKALKILKDATTFFSSNSPNISSVIPAMDTINEVFASGIVDNHELCAPLRHALSIGKKTLNKYYALTDDSDIYRITMVLHPLYKLAYFKTVHWQESLINNAVDVTHKAWTTRYKPSTALESTTAQATVCFYLLSHHID
;
A
#
# COMPACT_ATOMS: atom_id res chain seq x y z
N ILE A 1 19.92 9.75 37.03
CA ILE A 1 18.94 9.60 35.92
C ILE A 1 17.86 8.67 36.44
N ILE A 2 16.71 9.21 36.85
CA ILE A 2 15.55 8.36 37.19
C ILE A 2 15.03 7.85 35.85
N ASN A 3 15.05 6.53 35.66
CA ASN A 3 14.56 5.94 34.43
C ASN A 3 13.05 6.14 34.35
N LEU A 4 12.62 7.10 33.52
CA LEU A 4 11.23 7.38 33.15
C LEU A 4 10.36 6.11 32.97
N PRO A 5 10.86 5.01 32.34
CA PRO A 5 10.09 3.79 32.16
C PRO A 5 9.69 3.10 33.48
N THR A 6 10.51 3.19 34.52
CA THR A 6 10.29 2.48 35.78
C THR A 6 9.18 3.11 36.62
N LEU A 7 8.92 4.41 36.45
CA LEU A 7 7.89 5.13 37.19
C LEU A 7 6.56 5.20 36.43
N LEU A 8 6.62 5.41 35.11
CA LEU A 8 5.43 5.71 34.32
C LEU A 8 4.73 4.47 33.77
N LEU A 9 5.47 3.39 33.50
CA LEU A 9 4.86 2.17 32.99
C LEU A 9 3.90 1.52 34.01
N PRO A 10 4.22 1.43 35.32
CA PRO A 10 3.25 0.98 36.32
C PRO A 10 1.99 1.85 36.35
N ARG A 11 2.14 3.18 36.30
CA ARG A 11 1.00 4.10 36.29
C ARG A 11 0.16 3.98 35.05
N TRP A 12 0.79 3.77 33.89
CA TRP A 12 0.07 3.47 32.66
C TRP A 12 -0.78 2.21 32.81
N HIS A 13 -0.21 1.15 33.37
CA HIS A 13 -0.94 -0.09 33.65
C HIS A 13 -2.10 0.11 34.64
N GLU A 14 -1.95 0.99 35.63
CA GLU A 14 -3.05 1.38 36.53
C GLU A 14 -4.17 2.11 35.76
N THR A 15 -3.84 3.08 34.89
CA THR A 15 -4.82 3.82 34.07
C THR A 15 -5.63 2.88 33.16
N VAL A 16 -4.99 1.90 32.52
CA VAL A 16 -5.68 0.96 31.63
C VAL A 16 -6.25 -0.28 32.32
N ALA A 17 -6.10 -0.43 33.63
CA ALA A 17 -6.45 -1.65 34.35
C ALA A 17 -7.93 -2.06 34.19
N ASN A 18 -8.81 -1.07 34.05
CA ASN A 18 -10.26 -1.22 33.95
C ASN A 18 -10.82 -0.95 32.54
N THR A 19 -9.96 -0.89 31.52
CA THR A 19 -10.35 -0.70 30.13
C THR A 19 -10.08 -1.97 29.31
N GLU A 20 -10.55 -2.01 28.06
CA GLU A 20 -10.22 -3.10 27.13
C GLU A 20 -8.71 -3.17 26.81
N PHE A 21 -7.97 -2.10 27.09
CA PHE A 21 -6.52 -2.00 26.87
C PHE A 21 -5.71 -2.51 28.06
N LYS A 22 -6.31 -3.25 29.00
CA LYS A 22 -5.57 -3.92 30.08
C LYS A 22 -4.40 -4.73 29.50
N ASN A 23 -3.22 -4.57 30.07
CA ASN A 23 -1.95 -5.16 29.61
C ASN A 23 -1.47 -4.71 28.21
N HIS A 24 -2.12 -3.73 27.58
CA HIS A 24 -1.65 -3.16 26.32
C HIS A 24 -0.75 -1.97 26.57
N VAL A 25 0.26 -1.84 25.72
CA VAL A 25 1.16 -0.68 25.65
C VAL A 25 1.15 -0.20 24.20
N LEU A 26 1.34 1.10 24.01
CA LEU A 26 1.42 1.68 22.68
C LEU A 26 2.53 0.96 21.87
N PRO A 27 2.24 0.46 20.65
CA PRO A 27 3.25 -0.13 19.79
C PRO A 27 4.38 0.87 19.52
N ARG A 28 5.61 0.38 19.54
CA ARG A 28 6.78 1.22 19.27
C ARG A 28 6.88 1.57 17.79
N ASP A 29 7.13 2.84 17.50
CA ASP A 29 7.54 3.26 16.17
C ASP A 29 9.02 2.94 15.91
N VAL A 30 9.29 2.25 14.80
CA VAL A 30 10.59 1.69 14.46
C VAL A 30 10.91 2.09 13.02
N ALA A 31 11.90 2.98 12.84
CA ALA A 31 12.24 3.54 11.53
C ALA A 31 12.52 2.51 10.42
N THR A 32 12.98 1.31 10.77
CA THR A 32 13.28 0.24 9.82
C THR A 32 12.08 -0.66 9.49
N HIS A 33 10.97 -0.53 10.22
CA HIS A 33 9.78 -1.35 10.02
C HIS A 33 8.66 -0.51 9.38
N TRP A 34 8.47 -0.66 8.06
CA TRP A 34 7.68 0.27 7.23
C TRP A 34 6.24 0.53 7.70
N ASN A 35 5.64 -0.39 8.47
CA ASN A 35 4.28 -0.27 9.00
C ASN A 35 4.19 0.21 10.46
N SER A 36 5.31 0.44 11.15
CA SER A 36 5.32 0.76 12.58
C SER A 36 4.61 2.08 12.90
N THR A 37 4.83 3.13 12.10
CA THR A 37 4.22 4.44 12.33
C THR A 37 2.70 4.36 12.25
N TYR A 38 2.17 3.70 11.22
CA TYR A 38 0.72 3.46 11.12
C TYR A 38 0.21 2.66 12.33
N ASN A 39 0.89 1.57 12.70
CA ASN A 39 0.46 0.70 13.80
C ASN A 39 0.38 1.45 15.12
N MET A 40 1.41 2.26 15.39
CA MET A 40 1.51 3.11 16.57
C MET A 40 0.38 4.15 16.59
N LEU A 41 0.21 4.93 15.52
CA LEU A 41 -0.85 5.96 15.45
C LEU A 41 -2.26 5.36 15.48
N SER A 42 -2.50 4.24 14.81
CA SER A 42 -3.80 3.55 14.83
C SER A 42 -4.15 3.04 16.22
N ALA A 43 -3.19 2.48 16.96
CA ALA A 43 -3.38 2.10 18.36
C ALA A 43 -3.57 3.34 19.25
N PHE A 44 -2.80 4.40 19.03
CA PHE A 44 -2.89 5.66 19.77
C PHE A 44 -4.30 6.26 19.71
N ILE A 45 -4.92 6.31 18.52
CA ILE A 45 -6.30 6.78 18.36
C ILE A 45 -7.29 5.87 19.10
N LYS A 46 -7.15 4.54 19.01
CA LYS A 46 -8.04 3.60 19.72
C LYS A 46 -7.98 3.80 21.22
N MET A 47 -6.81 4.16 21.74
CA MET A 47 -6.53 4.34 23.15
C MET A 47 -6.77 5.79 23.61
N LYS A 48 -7.44 6.64 22.81
CA LYS A 48 -7.60 8.08 23.05
C LYS A 48 -8.06 8.43 24.46
N SER A 49 -9.09 7.77 24.99
CA SER A 49 -9.58 8.04 26.35
C SER A 49 -8.52 7.78 27.41
N ALA A 50 -7.89 6.60 27.37
CA ALA A 50 -6.83 6.23 28.30
C ALA A 50 -5.60 7.15 28.18
N VAL A 51 -5.26 7.59 26.97
CA VAL A 51 -4.18 8.56 26.74
C VAL A 51 -4.52 9.90 27.37
N VAL A 52 -5.71 10.44 27.13
CA VAL A 52 -6.15 11.72 27.71
C VAL A 52 -6.15 11.64 29.25
N ASP A 53 -6.75 10.60 29.83
CA ASP A 53 -6.76 10.40 31.29
C ASP A 53 -5.34 10.30 31.87
N PHE A 54 -4.42 9.66 31.14
CA PHE A 54 -3.02 9.53 31.55
C PHE A 54 -2.26 10.86 31.50
N LEU A 55 -2.51 11.68 30.47
CA LEU A 55 -1.88 13.00 30.29
C LEU A 55 -2.42 14.04 31.28
N ASP A 56 -3.72 13.99 31.56
CA ASP A 56 -4.41 14.91 32.48
C ASP A 56 -4.05 14.66 33.95
N CYS A 57 -3.49 13.49 34.27
CA CYS A 57 -3.00 13.20 35.61
C CYS A 57 -1.74 14.02 35.93
N ALA A 58 -1.90 15.11 36.69
CA ALA A 58 -0.81 16.00 37.08
C ALA A 58 0.42 15.27 37.67
N SER A 59 0.21 14.14 38.35
CA SER A 59 1.30 13.34 38.93
C SER A 59 2.23 12.72 37.88
N ASN A 60 1.77 12.56 36.63
CA ASN A 60 2.54 12.00 35.51
C ASN A 60 3.43 13.04 34.82
N GLY A 61 3.20 14.34 35.04
CA GLY A 61 4.04 15.41 34.48
C GLY A 61 3.98 15.53 32.96
N PHE A 62 2.84 15.18 32.34
CA PHE A 62 2.64 15.21 30.89
C PHE A 62 1.56 16.17 30.40
N ALA A 63 1.08 17.08 31.25
CA ALA A 63 0.04 18.04 30.89
C ALA A 63 0.42 18.89 29.66
N ASP A 64 1.70 19.23 29.50
CA ASP A 64 2.21 20.00 28.35
C ASP A 64 2.16 19.24 27.01
N TYR A 65 1.89 17.92 27.04
CA TYR A 65 1.77 17.06 25.87
C TYR A 65 0.30 16.69 25.56
N ALA A 66 -0.66 17.29 26.27
CA ALA A 66 -2.07 17.13 25.96
C ALA A 66 -2.36 17.67 24.55
N LEU A 67 -2.93 16.83 23.70
CA LEU A 67 -3.22 17.17 22.32
C LEU A 67 -4.55 17.91 22.20
N SER A 68 -4.58 18.94 21.36
CA SER A 68 -5.82 19.66 21.02
C SER A 68 -6.76 18.79 20.19
N SER A 69 -8.03 19.19 20.10
CA SER A 69 -9.01 18.51 19.23
C SER A 69 -8.56 18.47 17.78
N GLU A 70 -7.98 19.56 17.29
CA GLU A 70 -7.46 19.70 15.93
C GLU A 70 -6.25 18.78 15.68
N GLU A 71 -5.37 18.61 16.68
CA GLU A 71 -4.24 17.68 16.58
C GLU A 71 -4.71 16.21 16.53
N TRP A 72 -5.73 15.86 17.31
CA TRP A 72 -6.36 14.53 17.24
C TRP A 72 -6.98 14.26 15.87
N GLU A 73 -7.65 15.26 15.28
CA GLU A 73 -8.21 15.17 13.93
C GLU A 73 -7.11 15.00 12.87
N ALA A 74 -6.03 15.79 12.96
CA ALA A 74 -4.88 15.68 12.07
C ALA A 74 -4.20 14.30 12.15
N ILE A 75 -4.08 13.70 13.33
CA ILE A 75 -3.59 12.32 13.50
C ILE A 75 -4.55 11.33 12.83
N GLY A 76 -5.86 11.53 12.98
CA GLY A 76 -6.89 10.74 12.30
C GLY A 76 -6.75 10.75 10.79
N ASP A 77 -6.54 11.92 10.20
CA ASP A 77 -6.36 12.08 8.77
C ASP A 77 -5.03 11.49 8.28
N LEU A 78 -3.95 11.63 9.07
CA LEU A 78 -2.68 10.97 8.78
C LEU A 78 -2.84 9.44 8.77
N VAL A 79 -3.58 8.87 9.72
CA VAL A 79 -3.84 7.41 9.76
C VAL A 79 -4.62 6.97 8.52
N LYS A 80 -5.63 7.73 8.08
CA LYS A 80 -6.36 7.43 6.84
C LYS A 80 -5.43 7.46 5.63
N ALA A 81 -4.59 8.48 5.51
CA ALA A 81 -3.63 8.63 4.42
C ALA A 81 -2.60 7.50 4.37
N LEU A 82 -2.09 7.06 5.53
CA LEU A 82 -1.11 5.97 5.63
C LEU A 82 -1.74 4.58 5.42
N LYS A 83 -3.07 4.44 5.53
CA LYS A 83 -3.75 3.15 5.46
C LYS A 83 -3.48 2.41 4.16
N ILE A 84 -3.58 3.08 3.02
CA ILE A 84 -3.39 2.45 1.71
C ILE A 84 -1.96 1.91 1.53
N LEU A 85 -0.97 2.64 2.06
CA LEU A 85 0.44 2.20 2.03
C LEU A 85 0.66 0.98 2.90
N LYS A 86 0.03 0.92 4.08
CA LYS A 86 0.10 -0.25 4.94
C LYS A 86 -0.58 -1.46 4.30
N ASP A 87 -1.76 -1.27 3.74
CA ASP A 87 -2.51 -2.35 3.09
C ASP A 87 -1.70 -2.92 1.91
N ALA A 88 -1.12 -2.06 1.08
CA ALA A 88 -0.21 -2.46 0.00
C ALA A 88 1.03 -3.19 0.53
N THR A 89 1.71 -2.65 1.54
CA THR A 89 2.90 -3.28 2.13
C THR A 89 2.57 -4.65 2.71
N THR A 90 1.43 -4.80 3.38
CA THR A 90 0.97 -6.07 3.96
C THR A 90 0.67 -7.09 2.87
N PHE A 91 0.02 -6.65 1.78
CA PHE A 91 -0.25 -7.50 0.62
C PHE A 91 1.05 -8.01 -0.02
N PHE A 92 2.01 -7.13 -0.30
CA PHE A 92 3.30 -7.50 -0.90
C PHE A 92 4.25 -8.25 0.04
N SER A 93 4.00 -8.20 1.35
CA SER A 93 4.73 -8.99 2.35
C SER A 93 4.08 -10.36 2.60
N SER A 94 2.96 -10.67 1.96
CA SER A 94 2.28 -11.96 2.10
C SER A 94 2.99 -13.06 1.29
N ASN A 95 2.52 -14.31 1.42
CA ASN A 95 3.11 -15.45 0.71
C ASN A 95 2.71 -15.55 -0.77
N SER A 96 1.74 -14.75 -1.22
CA SER A 96 1.17 -14.88 -2.58
C SER A 96 1.05 -13.58 -3.38
N PRO A 97 1.97 -12.58 -3.28
CA PRO A 97 1.94 -11.45 -4.19
C PRO A 97 2.37 -11.91 -5.60
N ASN A 98 1.64 -11.45 -6.61
CA ASN A 98 1.98 -11.69 -8.00
C ASN A 98 2.46 -10.40 -8.68
N ILE A 99 3.32 -10.52 -9.70
CA ILE A 99 3.87 -9.37 -10.44
C ILE A 99 2.75 -8.55 -11.09
N SER A 100 1.66 -9.20 -11.54
CA SER A 100 0.47 -8.52 -12.08
C SER A 100 -0.27 -7.65 -11.06
N SER A 101 -0.01 -7.75 -9.77
CA SER A 101 -0.62 -6.87 -8.76
C SER A 101 0.13 -5.56 -8.56
N VAL A 102 1.35 -5.42 -9.11
CA VAL A 102 2.17 -4.21 -8.92
C VAL A 102 1.54 -2.98 -9.55
N ILE A 103 1.19 -3.02 -10.84
CA ILE A 103 0.55 -1.89 -11.52
C ILE A 103 -0.81 -1.53 -10.86
N PRO A 104 -1.73 -2.49 -10.61
CA PRO A 104 -2.97 -2.21 -9.89
C PRO A 104 -2.79 -1.60 -8.50
N ALA A 105 -1.82 -2.08 -7.72
CA ALA A 105 -1.56 -1.52 -6.40
C ALA A 105 -1.04 -0.07 -6.51
N MET A 106 -0.15 0.21 -7.46
CA MET A 106 0.37 1.55 -7.69
C MET A 106 -0.73 2.51 -8.18
N ASP A 107 -1.60 2.07 -9.10
CA ASP A 107 -2.76 2.82 -9.55
C ASP A 107 -3.69 3.14 -8.38
N THR A 108 -4.00 2.14 -7.55
CA THR A 108 -4.86 2.32 -6.36
C THR A 108 -4.26 3.33 -5.37
N ILE A 109 -2.95 3.25 -5.09
CA ILE A 109 -2.29 4.24 -4.20
C ILE A 109 -2.36 5.64 -4.82
N ASN A 110 -2.12 5.76 -6.12
CA ASN A 110 -2.16 7.06 -6.81
C ASN A 110 -3.58 7.66 -6.81
N GLU A 111 -4.60 6.83 -7.00
CA GLU A 111 -6.01 7.22 -6.91
C GLU A 111 -6.35 7.70 -5.50
N VAL A 112 -5.99 6.94 -4.45
CA VAL A 112 -6.22 7.34 -3.05
C VAL A 112 -5.49 8.64 -2.70
N PHE A 113 -4.27 8.83 -3.21
CA PHE A 113 -3.55 10.09 -3.01
C PHE A 113 -4.17 11.23 -3.82
N ALA A 114 -4.69 10.97 -5.01
CA ALA A 114 -5.38 11.98 -5.80
C ALA A 114 -6.71 12.37 -5.17
N SER A 115 -7.55 11.42 -4.78
CA SER A 115 -8.82 11.68 -4.10
C SER A 115 -8.61 12.27 -2.72
N GLY A 116 -7.62 11.83 -1.94
CA GLY A 116 -7.26 12.50 -0.69
C GLY A 116 -6.79 13.95 -0.86
N ILE A 117 -6.28 14.31 -2.04
CA ILE A 117 -5.91 15.69 -2.39
C ILE A 117 -7.10 16.48 -2.96
N VAL A 118 -8.05 15.83 -3.65
CA VAL A 118 -9.10 16.46 -4.47
C VAL A 118 -10.49 16.41 -3.81
N ASP A 119 -10.85 15.32 -3.14
CA ASP A 119 -12.17 15.05 -2.54
C ASP A 119 -12.21 15.43 -1.05
N ASN A 120 -12.13 16.74 -0.81
CA ASN A 120 -12.98 17.44 0.16
C ASN A 120 -13.13 16.85 1.60
N HIS A 121 -12.09 17.01 2.41
CA HIS A 121 -12.17 17.65 3.75
C HIS A 121 -10.79 18.25 4.04
N GLU A 122 -10.73 19.28 4.88
CA GLU A 122 -9.59 20.17 5.17
C GLU A 122 -8.31 19.48 5.67
N LEU A 123 -7.65 18.66 4.82
CA LEU A 123 -6.32 18.16 5.15
C LEU A 123 -5.42 19.34 5.46
N CYS A 124 -4.83 19.33 6.66
CA CYS A 124 -3.97 20.40 7.10
C CYS A 124 -2.84 20.62 6.07
N ALA A 125 -2.37 21.87 5.94
CA ALA A 125 -1.35 22.22 4.96
C ALA A 125 -0.10 21.30 5.02
N PRO A 126 0.39 20.88 6.21
CA PRO A 126 1.48 19.91 6.31
C PRO A 126 1.16 18.55 5.65
N LEU A 127 -0.03 18.00 5.87
CA LEU A 127 -0.41 16.69 5.34
C LEU A 127 -0.59 16.72 3.82
N ARG A 128 -1.15 17.81 3.27
CA ARG A 128 -1.22 18.00 1.81
C ARG A 128 0.18 18.08 1.18
N HIS A 129 1.09 18.78 1.83
CA HIS A 129 2.48 18.85 1.37
C HIS A 129 3.16 17.47 1.41
N ALA A 130 2.97 16.73 2.51
CA ALA A 130 3.49 15.38 2.66
C ALA A 130 2.94 14.42 1.59
N LEU A 131 1.63 14.45 1.31
CA LEU A 131 0.99 13.67 0.24
C LEU A 131 1.52 14.05 -1.14
N SER A 132 1.75 15.34 -1.41
CA SER A 132 2.37 15.78 -2.67
C SER A 132 3.77 15.20 -2.86
N ILE A 133 4.58 15.18 -1.80
CA ILE A 133 5.90 14.53 -1.82
C ILE A 133 5.75 13.02 -2.02
N GLY A 134 4.84 12.38 -1.29
CA GLY A 134 4.53 10.96 -1.42
C GLY A 134 4.15 10.58 -2.85
N LYS A 135 3.29 11.38 -3.50
CA LYS A 135 2.89 11.20 -4.90
C LYS A 135 4.05 11.36 -5.87
N LYS A 136 4.95 12.34 -5.67
CA LYS A 136 6.17 12.47 -6.49
C LYS A 136 7.06 11.22 -6.37
N THR A 137 7.22 10.70 -5.16
CA THR A 137 7.97 9.46 -4.92
C THR A 137 7.30 8.27 -5.60
N LEU A 138 5.97 8.15 -5.50
CA LEU A 138 5.20 7.10 -6.17
C LEU A 138 5.40 7.15 -7.68
N ASN A 139 5.25 8.33 -8.30
CA ASN A 139 5.43 8.52 -9.74
C ASN A 139 6.84 8.11 -10.22
N LYS A 140 7.88 8.40 -9.42
CA LYS A 140 9.24 7.96 -9.72
C LYS A 140 9.33 6.44 -9.83
N TYR A 141 8.75 5.70 -8.88
CA TYR A 141 8.78 4.23 -8.90
C TYR A 141 7.81 3.64 -9.92
N TYR A 142 6.68 4.30 -10.19
CA TYR A 142 5.77 3.91 -11.26
C TYR A 142 6.48 3.93 -12.61
N ALA A 143 7.24 4.99 -12.91
CA ALA A 143 7.99 5.10 -14.16
C ALA A 143 9.02 3.96 -14.33
N LEU A 144 9.60 3.44 -13.24
CA LEU A 144 10.52 2.30 -13.31
C LEU A 144 9.83 0.98 -13.70
N THR A 145 8.50 0.90 -13.61
CA THR A 145 7.77 -0.27 -14.13
C THR A 145 7.82 -0.34 -15.65
N ASP A 146 8.04 0.78 -16.34
CA ASP A 146 8.21 0.82 -17.80
C ASP A 146 9.61 0.34 -18.24
N ASP A 147 10.60 0.30 -17.33
CA ASP A 147 11.96 -0.21 -17.63
C ASP A 147 11.99 -1.73 -17.85
N SER A 148 10.91 -2.44 -17.48
CA SER A 148 10.80 -3.88 -17.68
C SER A 148 9.46 -4.28 -18.27
N ASP A 149 9.54 -4.88 -19.45
CA ASP A 149 8.42 -5.52 -20.16
C ASP A 149 7.63 -6.51 -19.29
N ILE A 150 8.24 -7.08 -18.25
CA ILE A 150 7.62 -8.11 -17.41
C ILE A 150 6.30 -7.66 -16.77
N TYR A 151 6.20 -6.41 -16.34
CA TYR A 151 4.98 -5.91 -15.69
C TYR A 151 3.81 -5.90 -16.66
N ARG A 152 4.04 -5.42 -17.89
CA ARG A 152 3.04 -5.32 -18.94
C ARG A 152 2.69 -6.69 -19.52
N ILE A 153 3.68 -7.54 -19.77
CA ILE A 153 3.48 -8.93 -20.19
C ILE A 153 2.61 -9.68 -19.18
N THR A 154 2.94 -9.57 -17.89
CA THR A 154 2.20 -10.29 -16.84
C THR A 154 0.75 -9.81 -16.79
N MET A 155 0.50 -8.50 -16.93
CA MET A 155 -0.85 -7.94 -16.99
C MET A 155 -1.64 -8.44 -18.20
N VAL A 156 -1.05 -8.45 -19.40
CA VAL A 156 -1.69 -8.94 -20.63
C VAL A 156 -2.05 -10.43 -20.52
N LEU A 157 -1.16 -11.24 -19.93
CA LEU A 157 -1.37 -12.68 -19.74
C LEU A 157 -2.28 -13.01 -18.56
N HIS A 158 -2.54 -12.06 -17.65
CA HIS A 158 -3.35 -12.31 -16.47
C HIS A 158 -4.83 -12.49 -16.85
N PRO A 159 -5.47 -13.61 -16.49
CA PRO A 159 -6.80 -13.98 -17.01
C PRO A 159 -7.91 -12.99 -16.63
N LEU A 160 -7.76 -12.29 -15.49
CA LEU A 160 -8.73 -11.28 -15.03
C LEU A 160 -8.49 -9.89 -15.61
N TYR A 161 -7.25 -9.54 -15.98
CA TYR A 161 -6.90 -8.18 -16.40
C TYR A 161 -6.90 -8.07 -17.91
N LYS A 162 -6.01 -8.81 -18.58
CA LYS A 162 -5.80 -8.76 -20.03
C LYS A 162 -5.72 -7.30 -20.52
N LEU A 163 -6.27 -7.04 -21.71
CA LEU A 163 -6.39 -5.69 -22.24
C LEU A 163 -7.55 -4.90 -21.62
N ALA A 164 -8.50 -5.57 -20.96
CA ALA A 164 -9.65 -4.92 -20.34
C ALA A 164 -9.20 -3.97 -19.22
N TYR A 165 -8.24 -4.39 -18.39
CA TYR A 165 -7.70 -3.55 -17.33
C TYR A 165 -7.21 -2.19 -17.85
N PHE A 166 -6.33 -2.19 -18.86
CA PHE A 166 -5.75 -0.96 -19.39
C PHE A 166 -6.80 0.00 -19.96
N LYS A 167 -7.85 -0.56 -20.58
CA LYS A 167 -8.99 0.23 -21.09
C LYS A 167 -9.78 0.85 -19.94
N THR A 168 -10.02 0.10 -18.85
CA THR A 168 -10.74 0.59 -17.66
C THR A 168 -10.00 1.72 -16.95
N VAL A 169 -8.67 1.63 -16.85
CA VAL A 169 -7.84 2.71 -16.25
C VAL A 169 -7.41 3.78 -17.26
N HIS A 170 -8.06 3.82 -18.43
CA HIS A 170 -7.88 4.85 -19.46
C HIS A 170 -6.43 5.05 -19.95
N TRP A 171 -5.65 3.96 -20.07
CA TRP A 171 -4.34 4.04 -20.70
C TRP A 171 -4.45 4.51 -22.15
N GLN A 172 -3.43 5.24 -22.61
CA GLN A 172 -3.34 5.66 -24.01
C GLN A 172 -3.27 4.43 -24.93
N GLU A 173 -3.99 4.47 -26.05
CA GLU A 173 -4.06 3.35 -26.99
C GLU A 173 -2.68 2.90 -27.50
N SER A 174 -1.76 3.85 -27.69
CA SER A 174 -0.36 3.55 -28.02
C SER A 174 0.36 2.70 -26.97
N LEU A 175 0.08 2.93 -25.68
CA LEU A 175 0.64 2.15 -24.57
C LEU A 175 0.01 0.75 -24.48
N ILE A 176 -1.28 0.63 -24.79
CA ILE A 176 -1.96 -0.66 -24.87
C ILE A 176 -1.35 -1.50 -26.01
N ASN A 177 -1.23 -0.91 -27.19
CA ASN A 177 -0.66 -1.58 -28.36
C ASN A 177 0.78 -2.02 -28.10
N ASN A 178 1.59 -1.14 -27.51
CA ASN A 178 2.96 -1.49 -27.17
C ASN A 178 3.04 -2.62 -26.12
N ALA A 179 2.06 -2.78 -25.23
CA ALA A 179 2.02 -3.90 -24.27
C ALA A 179 1.73 -5.23 -24.99
N VAL A 180 0.83 -5.21 -25.98
CA VAL A 180 0.54 -6.35 -26.85
C VAL A 180 1.79 -6.72 -27.67
N ASP A 181 2.42 -5.74 -28.31
CA ASP A 181 3.61 -5.95 -29.15
C ASP A 181 4.75 -6.58 -28.37
N VAL A 182 5.04 -6.05 -27.19
CA VAL A 182 6.07 -6.58 -26.29
C VAL A 182 5.75 -8.02 -25.87
N THR A 183 4.48 -8.31 -25.55
CA THR A 183 4.05 -9.66 -25.19
C THR A 183 4.20 -10.64 -26.34
N HIS A 184 3.75 -10.26 -27.54
CA HIS A 184 3.87 -11.07 -28.73
C HIS A 184 5.34 -11.29 -29.14
N LYS A 185 6.18 -10.25 -29.03
CA LYS A 185 7.63 -10.34 -29.25
C LYS A 185 8.29 -11.31 -28.28
N ALA A 186 7.94 -11.25 -26.99
CA ALA A 186 8.48 -12.15 -25.98
C ALA A 186 8.08 -13.61 -26.27
N TRP A 187 6.81 -13.86 -26.61
CA TRP A 187 6.31 -15.17 -27.02
C TRP A 187 7.05 -15.71 -28.25
N THR A 188 7.09 -14.93 -29.33
CA THR A 188 7.71 -15.35 -30.60
C THR A 188 9.19 -15.61 -30.49
N THR A 189 9.90 -14.84 -29.66
CA THR A 189 11.36 -14.98 -29.49
C THR A 189 11.75 -16.15 -28.59
N ARG A 190 10.97 -16.43 -27.54
CA ARG A 190 11.40 -17.35 -26.46
C ARG A 190 10.60 -18.64 -26.34
N TYR A 191 9.36 -18.66 -26.83
CA TYR A 191 8.42 -19.75 -26.53
C TYR A 191 7.78 -20.35 -27.76
N LYS A 192 7.78 -19.66 -28.91
CA LYS A 192 7.28 -20.21 -30.16
C LYS A 192 8.08 -21.48 -30.51
N PRO A 193 7.44 -22.65 -30.58
CA PRO A 193 8.14 -23.88 -30.95
C PRO A 193 8.78 -23.70 -32.33
N SER A 194 10.06 -24.06 -32.46
CA SER A 194 10.64 -24.21 -33.79
C SER A 194 9.86 -25.32 -34.50
N THR A 195 9.43 -25.05 -35.73
CA THR A 195 8.76 -25.99 -36.65
C THR A 195 9.58 -27.25 -36.99
N ALA A 196 10.68 -27.51 -36.28
CA ALA A 196 11.60 -28.62 -36.50
C ALA A 196 11.37 -29.85 -35.60
N LEU A 197 10.34 -29.87 -34.72
CA LEU A 197 10.04 -31.06 -33.92
C LEU A 197 8.53 -31.21 -33.66
N GLU A 198 7.76 -31.39 -34.73
CA GLU A 198 6.45 -32.05 -34.62
C GLU A 198 6.62 -33.56 -34.72
N SER A 199 6.89 -34.20 -33.59
CA SER A 199 6.26 -35.49 -33.28
C SER A 199 6.19 -35.68 -31.77
N THR A 200 4.96 -35.91 -31.29
CA THR A 200 4.58 -36.30 -29.91
C THR A 200 4.63 -35.15 -28.88
N THR A 201 3.52 -34.47 -28.54
CA THR A 201 2.42 -35.02 -27.71
C THR A 201 1.27 -34.01 -27.60
N ALA A 202 0.04 -34.51 -27.51
CA ALA A 202 -1.25 -33.80 -27.58
C ALA A 202 -1.59 -32.80 -26.44
N GLN A 203 -0.61 -32.32 -25.67
CA GLN A 203 -0.81 -31.36 -24.57
C GLN A 203 -0.52 -29.91 -24.97
N ALA A 204 0.21 -29.68 -26.07
CA ALA A 204 0.57 -28.33 -26.54
C ALA A 204 -0.59 -27.59 -27.25
N THR A 205 -1.56 -28.32 -27.81
CA THR A 205 -2.65 -27.73 -28.61
C THR A 205 -3.63 -26.91 -27.77
N VAL A 206 -3.81 -27.22 -26.48
CA VAL A 206 -4.74 -26.50 -25.60
C VAL A 206 -4.21 -25.10 -25.22
N CYS A 207 -2.89 -24.95 -24.99
CA CYS A 207 -2.29 -23.63 -24.78
C CYS A 207 -2.26 -22.79 -26.07
N PHE A 208 -2.11 -23.43 -27.24
CA PHE A 208 -2.03 -22.74 -28.52
C PHE A 208 -3.34 -22.03 -28.89
N TYR A 209 -4.50 -22.66 -28.62
CA TYR A 209 -5.81 -22.08 -28.90
C TYR A 209 -6.24 -20.98 -27.93
N LEU A 210 -5.83 -21.07 -26.65
CA LEU A 210 -6.21 -20.09 -25.63
C LEU A 210 -5.44 -18.76 -25.75
N LEU A 211 -4.23 -18.75 -26.33
CA LEU A 211 -3.46 -17.54 -26.56
C LEU A 211 -3.86 -16.79 -27.84
N SER A 212 -4.35 -17.49 -28.87
CA SER A 212 -4.71 -16.88 -30.16
C SER A 212 -6.15 -16.38 -30.28
N HIS A 213 -7.05 -16.74 -29.35
CA HIS A 213 -8.47 -16.34 -29.40
C HIS A 213 -8.93 -15.46 -28.22
N HIS A 214 -8.01 -15.04 -27.36
CA HIS A 214 -8.33 -14.22 -26.18
C HIS A 214 -7.53 -12.92 -26.08
N ILE A 215 -6.81 -12.56 -27.15
CA ILE A 215 -6.07 -11.29 -27.27
C ILE A 215 -6.81 -10.28 -28.18
N ASP A 216 -7.92 -10.67 -28.82
CA ASP A 216 -8.82 -9.76 -29.54
C ASP A 216 -9.93 -9.18 -28.63
#